data_AF-A0A401T3Q4-F1
#
_entry.id   AF-A0A401T3Q4-F1
#
_cell.length_a   1.000
_cell.length_b   1.000
_cell.length_c   1.000
_cell.angle_alpha   90.00
_cell.angle_beta   90.00
_cell.angle_gamma   90.00
#
_symmetry.space_group_name_H-M   'P 1'
#
loop_
_entity.id
_entity.type
_entity.pdbx_description
1 polymer ?
#
loop_
_entity_poly.entity_id
_entity_poly.type
_entity_poly.pdbx_seq_one_letter_code
_entity_poly.pdbx_strand_id
1 'polypeptide(L)'
;MPRWSVYDGEEHWRFMEKLEARIRNHDREIEKMCNFHFQGFVDSITELLKVRGEAQKLKIQVTDTNNKLQESGRELLTEMEELRKCRSQQRNIAATVDQLTLCLPVLEMYSKLREQLKTKRHYPALKTMEHMEHTFLPRVNPYRFCTVMVEDIPKLREEIKEVSMSDLKDFLESIRKHSDKIGETAMKQVSLLHHTDPIVHLR
;
A
#
# COMPACT_ATOMS: atom_id res chain seq x y z
N MET A 1 -98.81 68.84 46.10
CA MET A 1 -99.27 69.33 44.79
C MET A 1 -98.08 69.50 43.87
N PRO A 2 -98.24 69.30 42.55
CA PRO A 2 -97.29 68.53 41.76
C PRO A 2 -96.34 69.38 40.91
N ARG A 3 -95.26 68.70 40.47
CA ARG A 3 -94.83 68.52 39.07
C ARG A 3 -93.60 69.30 38.55
N TRP A 4 -92.71 68.48 38.01
CA TRP A 4 -91.70 68.73 36.97
C TRP A 4 -90.33 69.28 37.40
N SER A 5 -89.47 68.33 37.76
CA SER A 5 -88.26 68.03 36.99
C SER A 5 -87.43 69.25 36.55
N VAL A 6 -86.32 69.47 37.24
CA VAL A 6 -85.16 70.26 36.75
C VAL A 6 -84.43 69.51 35.60
N TYR A 7 -85.06 68.49 35.00
CA TYR A 7 -84.85 68.22 33.58
C TYR A 7 -85.83 69.09 32.81
N ASP A 8 -85.39 70.32 32.60
CA ASP A 8 -85.86 71.13 31.49
C ASP A 8 -85.61 70.28 30.23
N GLY A 9 -86.68 69.77 29.63
CA GLY A 9 -86.62 68.72 28.61
C GLY A 9 -85.75 69.09 27.42
N GLU A 10 -85.49 70.39 27.22
CA GLU A 10 -84.65 70.91 26.15
C GLU A 10 -83.14 70.79 26.44
N GLU A 11 -82.68 71.10 27.66
CA GLU A 11 -81.24 71.08 28.01
C GLU A 11 -80.70 69.64 28.19
N HIS A 12 -81.51 68.74 28.74
CA HIS A 12 -81.15 67.33 28.82
C HIS A 12 -81.13 66.66 27.44
N TRP A 13 -82.12 66.99 26.60
CA TRP A 13 -82.18 66.50 25.23
C TRP A 13 -80.98 67.01 24.40
N ARG A 14 -80.58 68.28 24.55
CA ARG A 14 -79.36 68.84 23.93
C ARG A 14 -78.07 68.17 24.41
N PHE A 15 -77.98 67.82 25.69
CA PHE A 15 -76.83 67.07 26.21
C PHE A 15 -76.77 65.66 25.61
N MET A 16 -77.90 64.95 25.60
CA MET A 16 -77.99 63.62 25.00
C MET A 16 -77.66 63.65 23.50
N GLU A 17 -78.16 64.65 22.76
CA GLU A 17 -77.86 64.84 21.34
C GLU A 17 -76.35 65.07 21.09
N LYS A 18 -75.69 65.90 21.91
CA LYS A 18 -74.24 66.13 21.82
C LYS A 18 -73.44 64.88 22.17
N LEU A 19 -73.86 64.11 23.19
CA LEU A 19 -73.22 62.86 23.57
C LEU A 19 -73.34 61.83 22.44
N GLU A 20 -74.52 61.69 21.86
CA GLU A 20 -74.77 60.77 20.75
C GLU A 20 -74.00 61.17 19.49
N ALA A 21 -73.89 62.47 19.22
CA ALA A 21 -73.03 63.00 18.15
C ALA A 21 -71.55 62.66 18.40
N ARG A 22 -71.07 62.78 19.64
CA ARG A 22 -69.68 62.43 20.00
C ARG A 22 -69.42 60.92 19.89
N ILE A 23 -70.36 60.07 20.32
CA ILE A 23 -70.29 58.62 20.19
C ILE A 23 -70.21 58.24 18.70
N ARG A 24 -71.14 58.75 17.88
CA ARG A 24 -71.14 58.52 16.42
C ARG A 24 -69.85 58.99 15.75
N ASN A 25 -69.24 60.09 16.22
CA ASN A 25 -67.96 60.55 15.68
C ASN A 25 -66.81 59.59 16.04
N HIS A 26 -66.74 59.14 17.30
CA HIS A 26 -65.71 58.18 17.72
C HIS A 26 -65.87 56.83 17.03
N ASP A 27 -67.10 56.34 16.87
CA ASP A 27 -67.35 55.09 16.14
C ASP A 27 -66.86 55.17 14.70
N ARG A 28 -67.09 56.30 14.01
CA ARG A 28 -66.57 56.56 12.66
C ARG A 28 -65.05 56.64 12.62
N GLU A 29 -64.42 57.25 13.61
CA GLU A 29 -62.96 57.33 13.70
C GLU A 29 -62.34 55.95 13.95
N ILE A 30 -62.94 55.14 14.84
CA ILE A 30 -62.54 53.76 15.10
C ILE A 30 -62.67 52.92 13.83
N GLU A 31 -63.81 53.01 13.14
CA GLU A 31 -64.05 52.27 11.90
C GLU A 31 -63.04 52.66 10.81
N LYS A 32 -62.76 53.96 10.67
CA LYS A 32 -61.75 54.45 9.72
C LYS A 32 -60.35 53.94 10.04
N MET A 33 -59.95 53.96 11.31
CA MET A 33 -58.65 53.44 11.75
C MET A 33 -58.53 51.93 11.54
N CYS A 34 -59.59 51.18 11.87
CA CYS A 34 -59.64 49.73 11.64
C CYS A 34 -59.54 49.41 10.14
N ASN A 35 -60.34 50.07 9.30
CA ASN A 35 -60.32 49.87 7.86
C ASN A 35 -58.96 50.24 7.23
N PHE A 36 -58.31 51.28 7.75
CA PHE A 36 -56.98 51.68 7.26
C PHE A 36 -55.89 50.65 7.57
N HIS A 37 -55.92 50.00 8.74
CA HIS A 37 -54.88 49.05 9.16
C HIS A 37 -55.21 47.58 8.88
N PHE A 38 -56.47 47.23 8.63
CA PHE A 38 -56.89 45.84 8.46
C PHE A 38 -56.15 45.14 7.32
N GLN A 39 -55.98 45.81 6.17
CA GLN A 39 -55.26 45.23 5.04
C GLN A 39 -53.79 44.95 5.39
N GLY A 40 -53.10 45.89 6.04
CA GLY A 40 -51.70 45.70 6.46
C GLY A 40 -51.53 44.55 7.47
N PHE A 41 -52.52 44.34 8.34
CA PHE A 41 -52.55 43.19 9.25
C PHE A 41 -52.72 41.86 8.48
N VAL A 42 -53.67 41.81 7.54
CA VAL A 42 -53.90 40.64 6.68
C VAL A 42 -52.65 40.30 5.84
N ASP A 43 -52.01 41.31 5.28
CA ASP A 43 -50.78 41.15 4.49
C ASP A 43 -49.65 40.58 5.37
N SER A 44 -49.47 41.13 6.58
CA SER A 44 -48.46 40.66 7.55
C SER A 44 -48.68 39.20 7.96
N ILE A 45 -49.92 38.79 8.21
CA ILE A 45 -50.25 37.38 8.51
C ILE A 45 -49.92 36.51 7.30
N THR A 46 -50.27 36.95 6.09
CA THR A 46 -50.04 36.19 4.87
C THR A 46 -48.54 35.99 4.63
N GLU A 47 -47.72 37.01 4.84
CA GLU A 47 -46.27 36.89 4.76
C GLU A 47 -45.71 35.93 5.82
N LEU A 48 -46.17 36.01 7.06
CA LEU A 48 -45.72 35.10 8.13
C LEU A 48 -46.06 33.64 7.81
N LEU A 49 -47.23 33.38 7.21
CA LEU A 49 -47.61 32.05 6.76
C LEU A 49 -46.71 31.54 5.62
N LYS A 50 -46.31 32.41 4.68
CA LYS A 50 -45.34 32.08 3.62
C LYS A 50 -43.98 31.73 4.21
N VAL A 51 -43.43 32.59 5.07
CA VAL A 51 -42.14 32.36 5.74
C VAL A 51 -42.15 31.05 6.52
N ARG A 52 -43.24 30.73 7.22
CA ARG A 52 -43.40 29.44 7.90
C ARG A 52 -43.32 28.25 6.93
N GLY A 53 -43.97 28.36 5.76
CA GLY A 53 -43.91 27.33 4.72
C GLY A 53 -42.51 27.14 4.15
N GLU A 54 -41.81 28.24 3.88
CA GLU A 54 -40.43 28.22 3.40
C GLU A 54 -39.46 27.66 4.43
N ALA A 55 -39.58 28.05 5.70
CA ALA A 55 -38.79 27.52 6.80
C ALA A 55 -38.98 26.01 6.96
N GLN A 56 -40.21 25.51 6.81
CA GLN A 56 -40.49 24.08 6.85
C GLN A 56 -39.87 23.34 5.67
N LYS A 57 -39.93 23.90 4.46
CA LYS A 57 -39.28 23.33 3.27
C LYS A 57 -37.77 23.27 3.44
N LEU A 58 -37.15 24.35 3.94
CA LEU A 58 -35.72 24.40 4.22
C LEU A 58 -35.33 23.34 5.26
N LYS A 59 -36.10 23.20 6.35
CA LYS A 59 -35.86 22.18 7.37
C LYS A 59 -35.85 20.76 6.77
N ILE A 60 -36.80 20.46 5.89
CA ILE A 60 -36.85 19.16 5.19
C ILE A 60 -35.61 18.97 4.32
N GLN A 61 -35.24 19.96 3.51
CA GLN A 61 -34.07 19.89 2.63
C GLN A 61 -32.75 19.73 3.40
N VAL A 62 -32.59 20.44 4.51
CA VAL A 62 -31.41 20.32 5.38
C VAL A 62 -31.34 18.92 5.99
N THR A 63 -32.46 18.38 6.46
CA THR A 63 -32.52 17.04 7.05
C THR A 63 -32.21 15.96 6.02
N ASP A 64 -32.81 16.05 4.82
CA ASP A 64 -32.56 15.13 3.70
C ASP A 64 -31.09 15.16 3.26
N THR A 65 -30.53 16.37 3.11
CA THR A 65 -29.12 16.54 2.73
C THR A 65 -28.18 15.98 3.79
N ASN A 66 -28.47 16.23 5.08
CA ASN A 66 -27.70 15.65 6.18
C ASN A 66 -27.75 14.12 6.15
N ASN A 67 -28.92 13.52 5.92
CA ASN A 67 -29.06 12.07 5.87
C ASN A 67 -28.26 11.47 4.71
N LYS A 68 -28.37 12.06 3.51
CA LYS A 68 -27.59 11.63 2.34
C LYS A 68 -26.09 11.76 2.57
N LEU A 69 -25.64 12.86 3.16
CA LEU A 69 -24.23 13.06 3.49
C LEU A 69 -23.73 12.01 4.48
N GLN A 70 -24.53 11.68 5.50
CA GLN A 70 -24.17 10.64 6.46
C GLN A 70 -24.12 9.25 5.83
N GLU A 71 -25.04 8.93 4.93
CA GLU A 71 -25.07 7.66 4.20
C GLU A 71 -23.83 7.52 3.29
N SER A 72 -23.59 8.49 2.41
CA SER A 72 -22.40 8.50 1.56
C SER A 72 -21.10 8.52 2.37
N GLY A 73 -21.10 9.21 3.52
CA GLY A 73 -19.98 9.19 4.46
C GLY A 73 -19.69 7.82 5.05
N ARG A 74 -20.73 7.04 5.39
CA ARG A 74 -20.57 5.66 5.90
C ARG A 74 -20.04 4.71 4.84
N GLU A 75 -20.55 4.80 3.61
CA GLU A 75 -20.05 4.02 2.47
C GLU A 75 -18.57 4.33 2.24
N LEU A 76 -18.21 5.62 2.17
CA LEU A 76 -16.83 6.06 1.99
C LEU A 76 -15.90 5.55 3.10
N LEU A 77 -16.33 5.60 4.36
CA LEU A 77 -15.54 5.07 5.47
C LEU A 77 -15.29 3.56 5.34
N THR A 78 -16.28 2.81 4.84
CA THR A 78 -16.15 1.37 4.61
C THR A 78 -15.10 1.09 3.53
N GLU A 79 -15.21 1.78 2.38
CA GLU A 79 -14.24 1.70 1.28
C GLU A 79 -12.82 2.10 1.72
N MET A 80 -12.70 3.13 2.57
CA MET A 80 -11.39 3.55 3.11
C MET A 80 -10.74 2.48 3.99
N GLU A 81 -11.52 1.76 4.80
CA GLU A 81 -11.00 0.69 5.63
C GLU A 81 -10.57 -0.52 4.78
N GLU A 82 -11.32 -0.85 3.74
CA GLU A 82 -10.91 -1.87 2.76
C GLU A 82 -9.63 -1.48 2.02
N LEU A 83 -9.53 -0.22 1.57
CA LEU A 83 -8.33 0.31 0.94
C LEU A 83 -7.12 0.25 1.89
N ARG A 84 -7.33 0.55 3.18
CA ARG A 84 -6.27 0.46 4.21
C ARG A 84 -5.76 -0.97 4.36
N LYS A 85 -6.67 -1.95 4.43
CA LYS A 85 -6.31 -3.38 4.48
C LYS A 85 -5.54 -3.81 3.22
N CYS A 86 -6.04 -3.42 2.04
CA CYS A 86 -5.38 -3.69 0.77
C CYS A 86 -3.96 -3.10 0.71
N ARG A 87 -3.77 -1.84 1.14
CA ARG A 87 -2.45 -1.21 1.22
C ARG A 87 -1.51 -1.91 2.20
N SER A 88 -2.02 -2.42 3.32
CA SER A 88 -1.23 -3.21 4.26
C SER A 88 -0.76 -4.52 3.62
N GLN A 89 -1.66 -5.21 2.91
CA GLN A 89 -1.31 -6.42 2.17
C GLN A 89 -0.29 -6.12 1.07
N GLN A 90 -0.49 -5.06 0.31
CA GLN A 90 0.45 -4.63 -0.74
C GLN A 90 1.84 -4.36 -0.17
N ARG A 91 1.94 -3.69 0.98
CA ARG A 91 3.23 -3.47 1.67
C ARG A 91 3.89 -4.77 2.10
N ASN A 92 3.12 -5.71 2.66
CA ASN A 92 3.64 -7.01 3.06
C ASN A 92 4.13 -7.83 1.85
N ILE A 93 3.38 -7.78 0.75
CA ILE A 93 3.74 -8.43 -0.52
C ILE A 93 5.04 -7.82 -1.06
N ALA A 94 5.11 -6.48 -1.17
CA ALA A 94 6.31 -5.80 -1.65
C ALA A 94 7.56 -6.13 -0.81
N ALA A 95 7.43 -6.05 0.52
CA ALA A 95 8.52 -6.43 1.43
C ALA A 95 8.94 -7.89 1.24
N THR A 96 7.99 -8.81 1.05
CA THR A 96 8.28 -10.23 0.79
C THR A 96 9.00 -10.42 -0.53
N VAL A 97 8.56 -9.73 -1.60
CA VAL A 97 9.23 -9.74 -2.91
C VAL A 97 10.67 -9.26 -2.76
N ASP A 98 10.89 -8.13 -2.09
CA ASP A 98 12.24 -7.58 -1.87
C ASP A 98 13.16 -8.58 -1.13
N GLN A 99 12.63 -9.24 -0.08
CA GLN A 99 13.40 -10.25 0.65
C GLN A 99 13.70 -11.50 -0.20
N LEU A 100 12.73 -11.97 -1.00
CA LEU A 100 12.95 -13.10 -1.90
C LEU A 100 13.95 -12.75 -3.01
N THR A 101 13.86 -11.55 -3.59
CA THR A 101 14.80 -11.06 -4.59
C THR A 101 16.21 -10.96 -4.03
N LEU A 102 16.38 -10.58 -2.77
CA LEU A 102 17.68 -10.60 -2.09
C LEU A 102 18.26 -12.01 -1.97
N CYS A 103 17.40 -13.03 -1.77
CA CYS A 103 17.79 -14.43 -1.60
C CYS A 103 18.05 -15.17 -2.92
N LEU A 104 17.49 -14.70 -4.04
CA LEU A 104 17.57 -15.40 -5.31
C LEU A 104 19.01 -15.68 -5.80
N PRO A 105 19.96 -14.73 -5.75
CA PRO A 105 21.31 -14.95 -6.26
C PRO A 105 22.07 -16.06 -5.51
N VAL A 106 21.87 -16.20 -4.19
CA VAL A 106 22.55 -17.25 -3.41
C VAL A 106 22.02 -18.64 -3.79
N LEU A 107 20.71 -18.76 -4.04
CA LEU A 107 20.07 -20.01 -4.43
C LEU A 107 20.50 -20.43 -5.83
N GLU A 108 20.55 -19.49 -6.78
CA GLU A 108 21.05 -19.72 -8.13
C GLU A 108 22.52 -20.16 -8.13
N MET A 109 23.37 -19.48 -7.36
CA MET A 109 24.79 -19.80 -7.26
C MET A 109 25.02 -21.18 -6.62
N TYR A 110 24.23 -21.53 -5.60
CA TYR A 110 24.30 -22.85 -4.98
C TYR A 110 23.82 -23.95 -5.93
N SER A 111 22.76 -23.72 -6.68
CA SER A 111 22.31 -24.64 -7.73
C SER A 111 23.42 -24.89 -8.75
N LYS A 112 24.07 -23.81 -9.23
CA LYS A 112 25.22 -23.88 -10.13
C LYS A 112 26.42 -24.63 -9.53
N LEU A 113 26.70 -24.45 -8.24
CA LEU A 113 27.74 -25.19 -7.52
C LEU A 113 27.46 -26.70 -7.54
N ARG A 114 26.23 -27.12 -7.22
CA ARG A 114 25.83 -28.53 -7.29
C ARG A 114 25.93 -29.09 -8.71
N GLU A 115 25.55 -28.27 -9.69
CA GLU A 115 25.94 -28.31 -11.11
C GLU A 115 27.36 -28.82 -11.38
N GLN A 116 28.31 -27.98 -10.97
CA GLN A 116 29.74 -28.15 -11.23
C GLN A 116 30.31 -29.36 -10.49
N LEU A 117 29.84 -29.64 -9.28
CA LEU A 117 30.23 -30.82 -8.51
C LEU A 117 29.79 -32.11 -9.21
N LYS A 118 28.55 -32.17 -9.70
CA LYS A 118 28.03 -33.34 -10.43
C LYS A 118 28.80 -33.62 -11.72
N THR A 119 29.28 -32.57 -12.39
CA THR A 119 30.08 -32.68 -13.62
C THR A 119 31.58 -32.83 -13.37
N LYS A 120 32.01 -33.05 -12.12
CA LYS A 120 33.43 -33.14 -11.69
C LYS A 120 34.30 -31.94 -12.09
N ARG A 121 33.68 -30.78 -12.27
CA ARG A 121 34.38 -29.52 -12.55
C ARG A 121 34.84 -28.89 -11.23
N HIS A 122 35.81 -29.51 -10.58
CA HIS A 122 36.27 -29.18 -9.23
C HIS A 122 36.78 -27.73 -9.10
N TYR A 123 37.60 -27.25 -10.04
CA TYR A 123 38.12 -25.88 -9.99
C TYR A 123 37.03 -24.81 -10.16
N PRO A 124 36.16 -24.87 -11.19
CA PRO A 124 35.00 -23.98 -11.27
C PRO A 124 34.08 -24.03 -10.05
N ALA A 125 33.87 -25.22 -9.47
CA ALA A 125 33.07 -25.39 -8.26
C ALA A 125 33.67 -24.61 -7.07
N LEU A 126 34.99 -24.74 -6.83
CA LEU A 126 35.68 -24.00 -5.77
C LEU A 126 35.57 -22.48 -5.95
N LYS A 127 35.76 -21.99 -7.18
CA LYS A 127 35.59 -20.55 -7.53
C LYS A 127 34.17 -20.05 -7.26
N THR A 128 33.16 -20.82 -7.67
CA THR A 128 31.74 -20.48 -7.47
C THR A 128 31.37 -20.49 -5.99
N MET A 129 31.88 -21.47 -5.23
CA MET A 129 31.68 -21.57 -3.79
C MET A 129 32.30 -20.39 -3.03
N GLU A 130 33.56 -20.06 -3.32
CA GLU A 130 34.25 -18.91 -2.71
C GLU A 130 33.52 -17.60 -2.98
N HIS A 131 33.06 -17.38 -4.22
CA HIS A 131 32.31 -16.19 -4.57
C HIS A 131 30.96 -16.11 -3.81
N MET A 132 30.27 -17.24 -3.67
CA MET A 132 29.02 -17.33 -2.90
C MET A 132 29.22 -16.99 -1.42
N GLU A 133 30.28 -17.53 -0.82
CA GLU A 133 30.66 -17.35 0.59
C GLU A 133 30.99 -15.89 0.92
N HIS A 134 31.76 -15.22 0.06
CA HIS A 134 32.20 -13.85 0.36
C HIS A 134 31.21 -12.76 -0.10
N THR A 135 30.41 -13.01 -1.14
CA THR A 135 29.59 -11.95 -1.78
C THR A 135 28.12 -11.99 -1.36
N PHE A 136 27.53 -13.19 -1.33
CA PHE A 136 26.08 -13.33 -1.18
C PHE A 136 25.68 -13.75 0.23
N LEU A 137 26.34 -14.77 0.80
CA LEU A 137 26.00 -15.29 2.13
C LEU A 137 25.98 -14.23 3.25
N PRO A 138 26.89 -13.24 3.33
CA PRO A 138 26.84 -12.22 4.37
C PRO A 138 25.57 -11.37 4.32
N ARG A 139 24.96 -11.21 3.14
CA ARG A 139 23.75 -10.42 2.92
C ARG A 139 22.47 -11.14 3.33
N VAL A 140 22.50 -12.47 3.36
CA VAL A 140 21.35 -13.35 3.64
C VAL A 140 21.53 -14.19 4.91
N ASN A 141 22.61 -13.97 5.66
CA ASN A 141 22.94 -14.68 6.89
C ASN A 141 21.81 -14.72 7.96
N PRO A 142 20.94 -13.70 8.09
CA PRO A 142 19.80 -13.78 9.02
C PRO A 142 18.81 -14.91 8.71
N TYR A 143 18.80 -15.45 7.49
CA TYR A 143 17.85 -16.48 7.09
C TYR A 143 18.31 -17.89 7.44
N ARG A 144 17.45 -18.66 8.12
CA ARG A 144 17.74 -20.04 8.55
C ARG A 144 18.12 -20.99 7.41
N PHE A 145 17.66 -20.75 6.19
CA PHE A 145 18.03 -21.62 5.05
C PHE A 145 19.50 -21.47 4.66
N CYS A 146 20.13 -20.32 4.95
CA CYS A 146 21.54 -20.09 4.67
C CYS A 146 22.45 -20.85 5.63
N THR A 147 21.97 -21.16 6.83
CA THR A 147 22.76 -21.88 7.85
C THR A 147 23.21 -23.25 7.34
N VAL A 148 22.32 -23.98 6.65
CA VAL A 148 22.63 -25.27 6.02
C VAL A 148 23.73 -25.10 4.96
N MET A 149 23.65 -24.05 4.14
CA MET A 149 24.64 -23.78 3.09
C MET A 149 26.02 -23.48 3.68
N VAL A 150 26.07 -22.69 4.76
CA VAL A 150 27.32 -22.36 5.47
C VAL A 150 27.94 -23.60 6.11
N GLU A 151 27.14 -24.46 6.73
CA GLU A 151 27.61 -25.71 7.34
C GLU A 151 28.10 -26.75 6.30
N ASP A 152 27.58 -26.70 5.07
CA ASP A 152 27.96 -27.61 4.01
C ASP A 152 29.22 -27.18 3.25
N ILE A 153 29.57 -25.89 3.24
CA ILE A 153 30.77 -25.36 2.55
C ILE A 153 32.06 -26.10 2.95
N PRO A 154 32.41 -26.25 4.25
CA PRO A 154 33.63 -26.95 4.64
C PRO A 154 33.64 -28.41 4.19
N LYS A 155 32.49 -29.09 4.26
CA LYS A 155 32.35 -30.49 3.85
C LYS A 155 32.59 -30.65 2.35
N LEU A 156 32.00 -29.76 1.54
CA LEU A 156 32.18 -29.76 0.09
C LEU A 156 33.63 -29.45 -0.32
N ARG A 157 34.31 -28.55 0.41
CA ARG A 157 35.74 -28.27 0.18
C ARG A 157 36.60 -29.52 0.42
N GLU A 158 36.34 -30.23 1.53
CA GLU A 158 37.09 -31.45 1.84
C GLU A 158 36.77 -32.58 0.84
N GLU A 159 35.51 -32.75 0.45
CA GLU A 159 35.11 -33.72 -0.58
C GLU A 159 35.83 -33.46 -1.92
N ILE A 160 35.83 -32.21 -2.39
CA ILE A 160 36.54 -31.83 -3.62
C ILE A 160 38.04 -32.13 -3.51
N LYS A 161 38.64 -31.81 -2.36
CA LYS A 161 40.06 -32.05 -2.10
C LYS A 161 40.38 -33.55 -2.15
N GLU A 162 39.63 -34.39 -1.45
CA GLU A 162 39.85 -35.84 -1.44
C GLU A 162 39.70 -36.45 -2.84
N VAL A 163 38.62 -36.11 -3.56
CA VAL A 163 38.41 -36.60 -4.94
C VAL A 163 39.52 -36.14 -5.87
N SER A 164 39.88 -34.85 -5.83
CA SER A 164 40.94 -34.30 -6.69
C SER A 164 42.32 -34.91 -6.37
N MET A 165 42.60 -35.16 -5.10
CA MET A 165 43.84 -35.82 -4.68
C MET A 165 43.89 -37.29 -5.08
N SER A 166 42.76 -38.00 -5.04
CA SER A 166 42.66 -39.37 -5.57
C SER A 166 42.92 -39.40 -7.07
N ASP A 167 42.22 -38.55 -7.84
CA ASP A 167 42.37 -38.47 -9.30
C ASP A 167 43.83 -38.14 -9.68
N LEU A 168 44.48 -37.25 -8.93
CA LEU A 168 45.90 -36.92 -9.14
C LEU A 168 46.82 -38.12 -8.84
N LYS A 169 46.58 -38.85 -7.76
CA LYS A 169 47.35 -40.07 -7.42
C LYS A 169 47.21 -41.13 -8.51
N ASP A 170 45.99 -41.37 -8.97
CA ASP A 170 45.70 -42.34 -10.05
C ASP A 170 46.36 -41.93 -11.36
N PHE A 171 46.34 -40.62 -11.67
CA PHE A 171 47.04 -40.07 -12.82
C PHE A 171 48.56 -40.28 -12.75
N LEU A 172 49.19 -39.98 -11.60
CA LEU A 172 50.63 -40.17 -11.41
C LEU A 172 51.03 -41.66 -11.49
N GLU A 173 50.22 -42.56 -10.94
CA GLU A 173 50.44 -44.00 -11.03
C GLU A 173 50.30 -44.49 -12.49
N SER A 174 49.34 -43.93 -13.24
CA SER A 174 49.20 -44.20 -14.68
C SER A 174 50.42 -43.73 -15.48
N ILE A 175 50.92 -42.51 -15.23
CA ILE A 175 52.14 -42.00 -15.85
C ILE A 175 53.30 -42.94 -15.55
N ARG A 176 53.51 -43.33 -14.29
CA ARG A 176 54.61 -44.22 -13.89
C ARG A 176 54.60 -45.54 -14.67
N LYS A 177 53.43 -46.15 -14.86
CA LYS A 177 53.28 -47.39 -15.63
C LYS A 177 53.61 -47.23 -17.12
N HIS A 178 53.34 -46.06 -17.70
CA HIS A 178 53.58 -45.80 -19.12
C HIS A 178 54.97 -45.22 -19.39
N SER A 179 55.57 -44.50 -18.44
CA SER A 179 56.89 -43.89 -18.57
C SER A 179 57.99 -44.92 -18.77
N ASP A 180 57.88 -46.08 -18.14
CA ASP A 180 58.87 -47.16 -18.29
C ASP A 180 58.94 -47.68 -19.73
N LYS A 181 57.78 -47.89 -20.37
CA LYS A 181 57.70 -48.32 -21.77
C LYS A 181 58.17 -47.25 -22.75
N ILE A 182 57.79 -46.00 -22.51
CA ILE A 182 58.24 -44.87 -23.33
C ILE A 182 59.75 -44.69 -23.18
N GLY A 183 60.28 -44.79 -21.96
CA GLY A 183 61.70 -44.75 -21.65
C GLY A 183 62.47 -45.87 -22.33
N GLU A 184 61.99 -47.11 -22.26
CA GLU A 184 62.61 -48.26 -22.94
C GLU A 184 62.67 -48.04 -24.47
N THR A 185 61.58 -47.54 -25.06
CA THR A 185 61.50 -47.27 -26.51
C THR A 185 62.43 -46.13 -26.90
N ALA A 186 62.45 -45.03 -26.14
CA ALA A 186 63.35 -43.90 -26.36
C ALA A 186 64.83 -44.33 -26.24
N MET A 187 65.18 -45.13 -25.22
CA MET A 187 66.53 -45.65 -25.03
C MET A 187 66.94 -46.61 -26.16
N LYS A 188 66.04 -47.47 -26.64
CA LYS A 188 66.30 -48.31 -27.82
C LYS A 188 66.55 -47.47 -29.08
N GLN A 189 65.78 -46.41 -29.29
CA GLN A 189 65.96 -45.49 -30.42
C GLN A 189 67.32 -44.77 -30.36
N VAL A 190 67.71 -44.28 -29.18
CA VAL A 190 69.02 -43.64 -28.94
C VAL A 190 70.16 -44.64 -29.14
N SER A 191 69.99 -45.88 -28.65
CA SER A 191 70.98 -46.94 -28.83
C SER A 191 71.18 -47.30 -30.31
N LEU A 192 70.10 -47.40 -31.08
CA LEU A 192 70.16 -47.65 -32.52
C LEU A 192 70.85 -46.50 -33.27
N LEU A 193 70.59 -45.25 -32.90
CA LEU A 193 71.29 -44.08 -33.46
C LEU A 193 72.79 -44.09 -33.13
N HIS A 194 73.18 -44.51 -31.94
CA HIS A 194 74.61 -44.65 -31.57
C HIS A 194 75.31 -45.84 -32.24
N HIS A 195 74.60 -46.91 -32.62
CA HIS A 195 75.19 -48.04 -33.37
C HIS A 195 75.36 -47.74 -34.87
N THR A 196 74.74 -46.67 -35.38
CA THR A 196 74.89 -46.23 -36.77
C THR A 196 76.01 -45.22 -37.01
N ASP A 197 76.82 -44.90 -35.99
CA ASP A 197 78.05 -44.11 -36.16
C ASP A 197 79.32 -44.98 -36.02
N PRO A 198 79.74 -45.71 -37.07
CA PRO A 198 81.14 -46.02 -37.24
C PRO A 198 81.85 -44.77 -37.78
N ILE A 199 82.93 -44.41 -37.10
CA ILE A 199 83.94 -43.45 -37.56
C ILE A 199 84.24 -43.71 -39.05
N VAL A 200 83.96 -42.73 -39.91
CA VAL A 200 84.57 -42.65 -41.24
C VAL A 200 85.23 -41.28 -41.41
N HIS A 201 86.55 -41.34 -41.27
CA HIS A 201 87.61 -40.54 -41.88
C HIS A 201 87.92 -39.10 -41.44
N LEU A 202 89.09 -38.99 -40.79
CA LEU A 202 90.20 -38.10 -41.19
C LEU A 202 90.15 -37.71 -42.68
N ARG A 203 89.95 -36.41 -42.94
CA ARG A 203 90.86 -35.60 -43.77
C ARG A 203 90.67 -34.11 -43.47
#